data_AF-A0A6P0LM03-F1
#
_entry.id   AF-A0A6P0LM03-F1
#
_cell.length_a   1.000
_cell.length_b   1.000
_cell.length_c   1.000
_cell.angle_alpha   90.00
_cell.angle_beta   90.00
_cell.angle_gamma   90.00
#
_symmetry.space_group_name_H-M   'P 1'
#
loop_
_entity.id
_entity.type
_entity.pdbx_description
1 polymer ?
#
loop_
_entity_poly.entity_id
_entity_poly.type
_entity_poly.pdbx_seq_one_letter_code
_entity_poly.pdbx_strand_id
1 'polypeptide(L)'
;NIDNEEYMEDDPQLTNAIKFGLKQLIGQIVAGVTIEKIEAPVKPKNKYLGVKIVGKQEGNTVNIGLAVIQASFGNRVTTGLSHLTDYTKYDLTRGCLVRSKPISPNAKKAQEYFNNLKAQGGKSVALKTEDVKPLIAIRAVYESREDYELSEEQIKDFIYNTKLAIDNRLLRKILSAPSEEIPEEAVDEEA
;
A
#
# COMPACT_ATOMS: atom_id res chain seq x y z
N ASN A 1 -24.66 5.40 5.78
CA ASN A 1 -24.02 4.24 6.43
C ASN A 1 -23.53 3.29 5.36
N ILE A 2 -22.29 3.46 4.92
CA ILE A 2 -21.60 2.42 4.14
C ILE A 2 -20.90 1.59 5.22
N ASP A 3 -21.33 0.35 5.43
CA ASP A 3 -20.80 -0.50 6.51
C ASP A 3 -19.28 -0.60 6.40
N ASN A 4 -18.58 -0.05 7.42
CA ASN A 4 -17.21 -0.33 7.90
C ASN A 4 -16.39 -1.43 7.18
N GLU A 5 -17.02 -2.60 7.01
CA GLU A 5 -16.35 -3.87 6.87
C GLU A 5 -16.28 -4.38 5.43
N GLU A 6 -17.21 -4.00 4.55
CA GLU A 6 -17.29 -4.59 3.21
C GLU A 6 -16.12 -4.16 2.31
N TYR A 7 -15.74 -2.89 2.37
CA TYR A 7 -14.59 -2.36 1.60
C TYR A 7 -13.24 -2.85 2.11
N MET A 8 -13.17 -3.40 3.33
CA MET A 8 -11.95 -4.01 3.86
C MET A 8 -11.68 -5.40 3.29
N GLU A 9 -12.62 -5.99 2.52
CA GLU A 9 -12.47 -7.27 1.84
C GLU A 9 -12.19 -7.12 0.32
N ASP A 10 -12.40 -5.93 -0.25
CA ASP A 10 -12.22 -5.65 -1.68
C ASP A 10 -10.76 -5.28 -2.02
N ASP A 11 -9.96 -6.30 -2.36
CA ASP A 11 -8.56 -6.13 -2.77
C ASP A 11 -8.38 -5.08 -3.89
N PRO A 12 -9.14 -5.11 -5.02
CA PRO A 12 -9.10 -4.05 -6.02
C PRO A 12 -9.37 -2.64 -5.49
N GLN A 13 -10.42 -2.44 -4.69
CA GLN A 13 -10.79 -1.12 -4.17
C GLN A 13 -9.70 -0.57 -3.26
N LEU A 14 -9.20 -1.40 -2.33
CA LEU A 14 -8.09 -1.05 -1.43
C LEU A 14 -6.82 -0.72 -2.21
N THR A 15 -6.46 -1.56 -3.19
CA THR A 15 -5.29 -1.33 -4.06
C THR A 15 -5.43 -0.01 -4.81
N ASN A 16 -6.61 0.30 -5.34
CA ASN A 16 -6.85 1.54 -6.08
C ASN A 16 -6.82 2.78 -5.18
N ALA A 17 -7.32 2.70 -3.95
CA ALA A 17 -7.24 3.78 -2.97
C ALA A 17 -5.78 4.07 -2.58
N ILE A 18 -5.01 3.03 -2.24
CA ILE A 18 -3.58 3.16 -1.91
C ILE A 18 -2.80 3.71 -3.10
N LYS A 19 -3.04 3.19 -4.31
CA LYS A 19 -2.45 3.69 -5.55
C LYS A 19 -2.75 5.16 -5.79
N PHE A 20 -4.00 5.59 -5.57
CA PHE A 20 -4.40 6.98 -5.73
C PHE A 20 -3.63 7.89 -4.76
N GLY A 21 -3.52 7.50 -3.49
CA GLY A 21 -2.71 8.22 -2.50
C GLY A 21 -1.24 8.31 -2.87
N LEU A 22 -0.62 7.19 -3.26
CA LEU A 22 0.78 7.14 -3.69
C LEU A 22 1.07 8.05 -4.90
N LYS A 23 0.13 8.19 -5.84
CA LYS A 23 0.29 9.09 -6.99
C LYS A 23 0.38 10.56 -6.60
N GLN A 24 -0.25 10.97 -5.50
CA GLN A 24 -0.17 12.36 -5.02
C GLN A 24 1.21 12.69 -4.41
N LEU A 25 1.99 11.67 -4.11
CA LEU A 25 3.30 11.78 -3.47
C LEU A 25 4.47 11.73 -4.46
N ILE A 26 4.20 11.66 -5.78
CA ILE A 26 5.23 11.71 -6.80
C ILE A 26 6.02 13.03 -6.69
N GLY A 27 7.35 12.94 -6.72
CA GLY A 27 8.27 14.06 -6.52
C GLY A 27 8.53 14.42 -5.06
N GLN A 28 7.79 13.84 -4.10
CA GLN A 28 7.96 14.09 -2.68
C GLN A 28 8.85 13.04 -2.02
N ILE A 29 9.49 13.41 -0.90
CA ILE A 29 10.24 12.51 -0.04
C ILE A 29 9.33 12.07 1.10
N VAL A 30 9.05 10.77 1.19
CA VAL A 30 8.19 10.20 2.24
C VAL A 30 8.89 9.00 2.84
N ALA A 31 9.09 9.02 4.16
CA ALA A 31 9.82 7.98 4.90
C ALA A 31 11.19 7.64 4.26
N GLY A 32 11.94 8.67 3.86
CA GLY A 32 13.27 8.54 3.24
C GLY A 32 13.27 8.13 1.77
N VAL A 33 12.10 7.88 1.17
CA VAL A 33 11.97 7.51 -0.25
C VAL A 33 11.47 8.70 -1.07
N THR A 34 12.25 9.11 -2.07
CA THR A 34 11.76 10.01 -3.13
C THR A 34 10.99 9.20 -4.16
N ILE A 35 9.69 9.46 -4.32
CA ILE A 35 8.86 8.72 -5.28
C ILE A 35 9.03 9.34 -6.67
N GLU A 36 9.58 8.58 -7.62
CA GLU A 36 9.77 9.04 -9.01
C GLU A 36 8.58 8.65 -9.89
N LYS A 37 8.03 7.45 -9.69
CA LYS A 37 6.94 6.92 -10.52
C LYS A 37 6.13 5.84 -9.82
N ILE A 38 4.85 5.74 -10.17
CA ILE A 38 3.96 4.64 -9.81
C ILE A 38 3.61 3.83 -11.06
N GLU A 39 3.97 2.55 -11.10
CA GLU A 39 3.65 1.63 -12.19
C GLU A 39 2.47 0.72 -11.81
N ALA A 40 1.38 0.83 -12.57
CA ALA A 40 0.21 -0.02 -12.45
C ALA A 40 -0.48 -0.14 -13.83
N PRO A 41 -0.54 -1.33 -14.46
CA PRO A 41 -0.13 -2.62 -13.93
C PRO A 41 1.40 -2.79 -13.83
N VAL A 42 1.85 -3.59 -12.87
CA VAL A 42 3.25 -4.05 -12.79
C VAL A 42 3.56 -4.91 -14.01
N LYS A 43 4.77 -4.78 -14.56
CA LYS A 43 5.24 -5.59 -15.69
C LYS A 43 6.18 -6.71 -15.21
N PRO A 44 6.02 -7.95 -15.70
CA PRO A 44 4.91 -8.43 -16.54
C PRO A 44 3.56 -8.41 -15.80
N LYS A 45 2.45 -8.27 -16.53
CA LYS A 45 1.11 -8.09 -15.94
C LYS A 45 0.81 -9.20 -14.92
N ASN A 46 0.49 -8.79 -13.69
CA ASN A 46 0.16 -9.68 -12.59
C ASN A 46 -1.08 -9.14 -11.85
N LYS A 47 -1.99 -10.03 -11.44
CA LYS A 47 -3.23 -9.63 -10.76
C LYS A 47 -3.09 -9.43 -9.24
N TYR A 48 -1.99 -9.86 -8.65
CA TYR A 48 -1.68 -9.78 -7.22
C TYR A 48 -0.68 -8.66 -6.89
N LEU A 49 0.28 -8.40 -7.78
CA LEU A 49 1.17 -7.22 -7.72
C LEU A 49 0.45 -6.02 -8.34
N GLY A 50 -0.31 -5.31 -7.52
CA GLY A 50 -1.19 -4.22 -7.98
C GLY A 50 -0.43 -2.96 -8.37
N VAL A 51 0.68 -2.68 -7.68
CA VAL A 51 1.47 -1.45 -7.85
C VAL A 51 2.96 -1.75 -7.70
N LYS A 52 3.80 -1.11 -8.52
CA LYS A 52 5.24 -0.98 -8.28
C LYS A 52 5.58 0.49 -8.07
N ILE A 53 6.15 0.81 -6.92
CA ILE A 53 6.64 2.16 -6.59
C ILE A 53 8.11 2.21 -7.01
N VAL A 54 8.45 3.12 -7.91
CA VAL A 54 9.82 3.36 -8.37
C VAL A 54 10.28 4.68 -7.77
N GLY A 55 11.43 4.66 -7.11
CA GLY A 55 11.96 5.83 -6.44
C GLY A 55 13.43 5.68 -6.05
N LYS A 56 13.88 6.57 -5.18
CA LYS A 56 15.24 6.57 -4.64
C LYS A 56 15.24 6.64 -3.13
N GLN A 57 16.15 5.91 -2.50
CA GLN A 57 16.44 5.96 -1.08
C GLN A 57 17.96 6.00 -0.90
N GLU A 58 18.47 7.04 -0.26
CA GLU A 58 19.92 7.24 -0.05
C GLU A 58 20.75 7.15 -1.35
N GLY A 59 20.20 7.66 -2.46
CA GLY A 59 20.84 7.61 -3.78
C GLY A 59 20.71 6.29 -4.54
N ASN A 60 20.22 5.23 -3.90
CA ASN A 60 19.97 3.93 -4.52
C ASN A 60 18.56 3.86 -5.10
N THR A 61 18.41 3.21 -6.25
CA THR A 61 17.09 2.91 -6.81
C THR A 61 16.34 1.94 -5.90
N VAL A 62 15.07 2.25 -5.63
CA VAL A 62 14.18 1.38 -4.89
C VAL A 62 12.93 1.09 -5.72
N ASN A 63 12.65 -0.21 -5.91
CA ASN A 63 11.49 -0.72 -6.65
C ASN A 63 10.65 -1.55 -5.69
N ILE A 64 9.60 -0.95 -5.13
CA ILE A 64 8.74 -1.58 -4.13
C ILE A 64 7.54 -2.20 -4.82
N GLY A 65 7.47 -3.52 -4.87
CA GLY A 65 6.28 -4.24 -5.31
C GLY A 65 5.25 -4.27 -4.18
N LEU A 66 4.01 -3.88 -4.46
CA LEU A 66 2.93 -3.84 -3.49
C LEU A 66 1.85 -4.85 -3.84
N ALA A 67 1.46 -5.67 -2.86
CA ALA A 67 0.32 -6.58 -2.96
C ALA A 67 -0.64 -6.36 -1.79
N VAL A 68 -1.90 -6.04 -2.09
CA VAL A 68 -3.00 -6.03 -1.09
C VAL A 68 -3.74 -7.35 -1.19
N ILE A 69 -3.81 -8.11 -0.10
CA ILE A 69 -4.42 -9.45 -0.09
C ILE A 69 -5.19 -9.68 1.22
N GLN A 70 -6.51 -9.49 1.18
CA GLN A 70 -7.46 -9.70 2.29
C GLN A 70 -8.07 -11.11 2.28
N ALA A 71 -7.93 -11.83 1.17
CA ALA A 71 -8.41 -13.20 1.04
C ALA A 71 -7.97 -14.08 2.22
N SER A 72 -8.93 -14.78 2.82
CA SER A 72 -8.68 -15.72 3.93
C SER A 72 -8.22 -17.10 3.44
N PHE A 73 -8.49 -17.43 2.17
CA PHE A 73 -8.09 -18.71 1.57
C PHE A 73 -6.57 -18.75 1.31
N GLY A 74 -5.91 -19.77 1.86
CA GLY A 74 -4.45 -19.92 1.79
C GLY A 74 -3.87 -19.90 0.37
N ASN A 75 -4.61 -20.36 -0.64
CA ASN A 75 -4.12 -20.39 -2.03
C ASN A 75 -3.88 -18.98 -2.60
N ARG A 76 -4.79 -18.02 -2.38
CA ARG A 76 -4.62 -16.64 -2.89
C ARG A 76 -3.46 -15.93 -2.19
N VAL A 77 -3.33 -16.11 -0.88
CA VAL A 77 -2.21 -15.58 -0.09
C VAL A 77 -0.89 -16.16 -0.58
N THR A 78 -0.83 -17.48 -0.77
CA THR A 78 0.36 -18.18 -1.26
C THR A 78 0.79 -17.68 -2.63
N THR A 79 -0.14 -17.59 -3.59
CA THR A 79 0.18 -17.11 -4.95
C THR A 79 0.63 -15.66 -4.92
N GLY A 80 -0.09 -14.77 -4.23
CA GLY A 80 0.31 -13.36 -4.16
C GLY A 80 1.69 -13.17 -3.54
N LEU A 81 1.99 -13.90 -2.45
CA LEU A 81 3.32 -13.89 -1.84
C LEU A 81 4.40 -14.42 -2.79
N SER A 82 4.15 -15.52 -3.50
CA SER A 82 5.13 -16.08 -4.44
C SER A 82 5.55 -15.08 -5.52
N HIS A 83 4.63 -14.24 -5.97
CA HIS A 83 4.92 -13.18 -6.94
C HIS A 83 5.62 -11.99 -6.28
N LEU A 84 5.19 -11.60 -5.09
CA LEU A 84 5.80 -10.52 -4.32
C LEU A 84 7.27 -10.81 -3.97
N THR A 85 7.65 -12.09 -3.87
CA THR A 85 9.03 -12.55 -3.62
C THR A 85 9.86 -12.79 -4.88
N ASP A 86 9.28 -12.64 -6.07
CA ASP A 86 9.99 -12.89 -7.35
C ASP A 86 10.62 -11.59 -7.87
N TYR A 87 11.66 -11.13 -7.17
CA TYR A 87 12.29 -9.83 -7.40
C TYR A 87 12.90 -9.71 -8.79
N THR A 88 13.51 -10.78 -9.30
CA THR A 88 14.11 -10.79 -10.64
C THR A 88 13.05 -10.63 -11.72
N LYS A 89 11.92 -11.34 -11.64
CA LYS A 89 10.88 -11.29 -12.67
C LYS A 89 10.19 -9.94 -12.76
N TYR A 90 9.98 -9.28 -11.62
CA TYR A 90 9.21 -8.04 -11.51
C TYR A 90 10.09 -6.79 -11.35
N ASP A 91 11.42 -6.96 -11.38
CA ASP A 91 12.40 -5.91 -11.16
C ASP A 91 12.09 -5.15 -9.85
N LEU A 92 12.07 -5.90 -8.75
CA LEU A 92 11.82 -5.39 -7.41
C LEU A 92 13.13 -5.37 -6.62
N THR A 93 13.28 -4.36 -5.77
CA THR A 93 14.28 -4.38 -4.70
C THR A 93 13.65 -4.73 -3.36
N ARG A 94 12.31 -4.63 -3.27
CA ARG A 94 11.56 -4.91 -2.05
C ARG A 94 10.12 -5.30 -2.36
N GLY A 95 9.61 -6.34 -1.70
CA GLY A 95 8.18 -6.64 -1.66
C GLY A 95 7.49 -6.06 -0.41
N CYS A 96 6.27 -5.55 -0.56
CA CYS A 96 5.43 -5.07 0.52
C CYS A 96 4.05 -5.73 0.47
N LEU A 97 3.75 -6.55 1.48
CA LEU A 97 2.44 -7.16 1.68
C LEU A 97 1.59 -6.23 2.55
N VAL A 98 0.39 -5.89 2.09
CA VAL A 98 -0.60 -5.14 2.87
C VAL A 98 -1.80 -6.05 3.13
N ARG A 99 -2.10 -6.31 4.40
CA ARG A 99 -3.25 -7.15 4.80
C ARG A 99 -3.69 -6.86 6.22
N SER A 100 -4.98 -7.03 6.51
CA SER A 100 -5.53 -6.88 7.87
C SER A 100 -5.46 -8.18 8.68
N LYS A 101 -5.64 -9.33 8.00
CA LYS A 101 -5.72 -10.65 8.64
C LYS A 101 -4.34 -11.28 8.80
N PRO A 102 -4.00 -11.99 9.88
CA PRO A 102 -2.75 -12.75 9.96
C PRO A 102 -2.71 -13.88 8.91
N ILE A 103 -1.51 -14.34 8.58
CA ILE A 103 -1.34 -15.57 7.79
C ILE A 103 -1.46 -16.74 8.76
N SER A 104 -2.36 -17.68 8.47
CA SER A 104 -2.55 -18.87 9.32
C SER A 104 -1.23 -19.64 9.50
N PRO A 105 -0.86 -20.04 10.73
CA PRO A 105 0.31 -20.90 10.97
C PRO A 105 0.24 -22.24 10.22
N ASN A 106 -0.97 -22.72 9.94
CA ASN A 106 -1.20 -24.00 9.24
C ASN A 106 -1.00 -23.89 7.73
N ALA A 107 -0.93 -22.68 7.16
CA ALA A 107 -0.70 -22.46 5.74
C ALA A 107 0.80 -22.53 5.42
N LYS A 108 1.41 -23.72 5.54
CA LYS A 108 2.87 -23.93 5.45
C LYS A 108 3.54 -23.22 4.27
N LYS A 109 2.96 -23.33 3.07
CA LYS A 109 3.52 -22.70 1.86
C LYS A 109 3.42 -21.18 1.86
N ALA A 110 2.33 -20.63 2.41
CA ALA A 110 2.21 -19.18 2.60
C ALA A 110 3.23 -18.68 3.63
N GLN A 111 3.44 -19.42 4.71
CA GLN A 111 4.46 -19.09 5.72
C GLN A 111 5.88 -19.15 5.14
N GLU A 112 6.17 -20.13 4.29
CA GLU A 112 7.45 -20.22 3.58
C GLU A 112 7.70 -18.97 2.72
N TYR A 113 6.78 -18.59 1.83
CA TYR A 113 6.95 -17.38 1.04
C TYR A 113 6.97 -16.11 1.89
N PHE A 114 6.22 -16.07 3.00
CA PHE A 114 6.23 -14.93 3.91
C PHE A 114 7.58 -14.77 4.61
N ASN A 115 8.20 -15.88 5.04
CA ASN A 115 9.54 -15.87 5.61
C ASN A 115 10.58 -15.49 4.56
N ASN A 116 10.44 -15.99 3.32
CA ASN A 116 11.30 -15.59 2.20
C ASN A 116 11.16 -14.11 1.85
N LEU A 117 9.96 -13.53 1.96
CA LEU A 117 9.73 -12.10 1.80
C LEU A 117 10.56 -11.33 2.83
N LYS A 118 10.46 -11.68 4.11
CA LYS A 118 11.23 -11.02 5.18
C LYS A 118 12.74 -11.18 5.01
N ALA A 119 13.20 -12.39 4.68
CA ALA A 119 14.62 -12.68 4.47
C ALA A 119 15.23 -11.87 3.31
N GLN A 120 14.44 -11.52 2.31
CA GLN A 120 14.83 -10.66 1.19
C GLN A 120 14.60 -9.17 1.44
N GLY A 121 14.47 -8.74 2.71
CA GLY A 121 14.23 -7.33 3.06
C GLY A 121 12.83 -6.82 2.69
N GLY A 122 11.88 -7.72 2.43
CA GLY A 122 10.48 -7.40 2.23
C GLY A 122 9.75 -7.10 3.54
N LYS A 123 8.60 -6.45 3.42
CA LYS A 123 7.81 -5.95 4.55
C LYS A 123 6.38 -6.47 4.52
N SER A 124 5.80 -6.64 5.71
CA SER A 124 4.36 -6.79 5.90
C SER A 124 3.84 -5.59 6.66
N VAL A 125 2.82 -4.94 6.12
CA VAL A 125 2.13 -3.81 6.75
C VAL A 125 0.73 -4.24 7.12
N ALA A 126 0.39 -4.10 8.39
CA ALA A 126 -0.97 -4.30 8.88
C ALA A 126 -1.88 -3.22 8.27
N LEU A 127 -2.96 -3.65 7.61
CA LEU A 127 -3.97 -2.75 7.09
C LEU A 127 -4.99 -2.45 8.21
N LYS A 128 -5.00 -1.22 8.70
CA LYS A 128 -6.02 -0.71 9.62
C LYS A 128 -7.07 0.10 8.87
N THR A 129 -8.33 -0.02 9.26
CA THR A 129 -9.44 0.71 8.64
C THR A 129 -9.25 2.22 8.72
N GLU A 130 -8.80 2.72 9.87
CA GLU A 130 -8.52 4.14 10.12
C GLU A 130 -7.49 4.73 9.13
N ASP A 131 -6.47 3.94 8.75
CA ASP A 131 -5.42 4.41 7.86
C ASP A 131 -5.87 4.46 6.39
N VAL A 132 -6.71 3.53 5.96
CA VAL A 132 -7.11 3.40 4.54
C VAL A 132 -8.40 4.16 4.21
N LYS A 133 -9.28 4.35 5.20
CA LYS A 133 -10.58 5.02 5.01
C LYS A 133 -10.45 6.42 4.41
N PRO A 134 -9.52 7.30 4.85
CA PRO A 134 -9.32 8.60 4.21
C PRO A 134 -8.91 8.48 2.74
N LEU A 135 -8.11 7.48 2.38
CA LEU A 135 -7.68 7.24 1.00
C LEU A 135 -8.84 6.76 0.11
N ILE A 136 -9.72 5.92 0.65
CA ILE A 136 -10.94 5.49 -0.04
C ILE A 136 -11.86 6.69 -0.26
N ALA A 137 -12.10 7.48 0.79
CA ALA A 137 -13.00 8.62 0.74
C ALA A 137 -12.55 9.68 -0.28
N ILE A 138 -11.28 10.09 -0.23
CA ILE A 138 -10.79 11.10 -1.16
C ILE A 138 -10.75 10.61 -2.61
N ARG A 139 -10.48 9.31 -2.81
CA ARG A 139 -10.57 8.71 -4.14
C ARG A 139 -12.01 8.73 -4.65
N ALA A 140 -13.00 8.42 -3.81
CA ALA A 140 -14.41 8.47 -4.19
C ALA A 140 -14.83 9.90 -4.60
N VAL A 141 -14.38 10.91 -3.85
CA VAL A 141 -14.59 12.33 -4.22
C VAL A 141 -13.93 12.64 -5.56
N TYR A 142 -12.69 12.18 -5.81
CA TYR A 142 -12.02 12.35 -7.09
C TYR A 142 -12.75 11.68 -8.25
N GLU A 143 -13.32 10.49 -8.03
CA GLU A 143 -14.09 9.76 -9.05
C GLU A 143 -15.42 10.44 -9.37
N SER A 144 -16.07 11.05 -8.38
CA SER A 144 -17.31 11.84 -8.53
C SER A 144 -17.08 13.35 -8.69
N ARG A 145 -15.86 13.79 -9.01
CA ARG A 145 -15.52 15.23 -9.01
C ARG A 145 -16.39 16.06 -9.96
N GLU A 146 -16.83 15.47 -11.07
CA GLU A 146 -17.72 16.12 -12.04
C GLU A 146 -19.11 16.39 -11.44
N ASP A 147 -19.64 15.48 -10.63
CA ASP A 147 -20.92 15.64 -9.92
C ASP A 147 -20.85 16.75 -8.86
N TYR A 148 -19.66 16.99 -8.31
CA TYR A 148 -19.39 18.03 -7.30
C TYR A 148 -18.84 19.33 -7.90
N GLU A 149 -18.75 19.43 -9.23
CA GLU A 149 -18.16 20.60 -9.93
C GLU A 149 -16.72 20.93 -9.46
N LEU A 150 -15.95 19.91 -9.10
CA LEU A 150 -14.57 20.03 -8.64
C LEU A 150 -13.56 19.73 -9.76
N SER A 151 -12.53 20.56 -9.85
CA SER A 151 -11.37 20.30 -10.71
C SER A 151 -10.40 19.29 -10.09
N GLU A 152 -9.58 18.67 -10.92
CA GLU A 152 -8.51 17.79 -10.43
C GLU A 152 -7.49 18.55 -9.57
N GLU A 153 -7.16 19.79 -9.92
CA GLU A 153 -6.26 20.65 -9.15
C GLU A 153 -6.83 20.95 -7.76
N GLN A 154 -8.12 21.27 -7.64
CA GLN A 154 -8.75 21.56 -6.34
C GLN A 154 -8.63 20.37 -5.38
N ILE A 155 -8.80 19.14 -5.89
CA ILE A 155 -8.65 17.93 -5.08
C ILE A 155 -7.19 17.69 -4.71
N LYS A 156 -6.25 17.89 -5.64
CA LYS A 156 -4.81 17.77 -5.36
C LYS A 156 -4.36 18.78 -4.31
N ASP A 157 -4.78 20.04 -4.43
CA ASP A 157 -4.49 21.11 -3.48
C ASP A 157 -5.07 20.79 -2.11
N PHE A 158 -6.29 20.27 -2.06
CA PHE A 158 -6.88 19.80 -0.81
C PHE A 158 -6.02 18.71 -0.15
N ILE A 159 -5.63 17.67 -0.89
CA ILE A 159 -4.78 16.57 -0.38
C ILE A 159 -3.44 17.10 0.11
N TYR A 160 -2.83 18.02 -0.62
CA TYR A 160 -1.56 18.64 -0.26
C TYR A 160 -1.69 19.47 1.02
N ASN A 161 -2.65 20.40 1.07
CA ASN A 161 -2.83 21.34 2.17
C ASN A 161 -3.26 20.64 3.47
N THR A 162 -4.09 19.61 3.38
CA THR A 162 -4.50 18.80 4.54
C THR A 162 -3.47 17.74 4.93
N LYS A 163 -2.40 17.59 4.14
CA LYS A 163 -1.39 16.54 4.29
C LYS A 163 -1.95 15.11 4.28
N LEU A 164 -3.15 14.93 3.73
CA LEU A 164 -3.91 13.68 3.78
C LEU A 164 -3.10 12.48 3.29
N ALA A 165 -2.29 12.65 2.24
CA ALA A 165 -1.45 11.58 1.71
C ALA A 165 -0.06 11.50 2.39
N ILE A 166 0.62 12.61 2.64
CA ILE A 166 2.01 12.61 3.12
C ILE A 166 2.11 12.18 4.59
N ASP A 167 1.09 12.50 5.39
CA ASP A 167 1.00 12.09 6.79
C ASP A 167 0.19 10.79 6.97
N ASN A 168 -0.32 10.20 5.89
CA ASN A 168 -1.03 8.93 5.96
C ASN A 168 -0.13 7.81 6.47
N ARG A 169 -0.46 7.26 7.64
CA ARG A 169 0.31 6.21 8.32
C ARG A 169 0.53 4.97 7.44
N LEU A 170 -0.48 4.50 6.70
CA LEU A 170 -0.34 3.35 5.81
C LEU A 170 0.64 3.62 4.67
N LEU A 171 0.53 4.78 3.99
CA LEU A 171 1.44 5.13 2.90
C LEU A 171 2.88 5.26 3.40
N ARG A 172 3.08 5.92 4.55
CA ARG A 172 4.40 6.02 5.19
C ARG A 172 4.96 4.65 5.56
N LYS A 173 4.16 3.75 6.14
CA LYS A 173 4.60 2.38 6.48
C LYS A 173 4.96 1.55 5.25
N ILE A 174 4.27 1.72 4.13
CA ILE A 174 4.59 1.06 2.85
C ILE A 174 5.96 1.53 2.34
N LEU A 175 6.29 2.81 2.49
CA LEU A 175 7.50 3.42 1.97
C LEU A 175 8.72 3.25 2.90
N SER A 176 8.50 3.24 4.22
CA SER A 176 9.59 3.20 5.22
C SER A 176 10.44 1.95 5.13
N ALA A 177 11.66 1.98 5.67
CA ALA A 177 12.56 0.83 5.65
C ALA A 177 11.94 -0.40 6.36
N PRO A 178 12.38 -1.64 6.04
CA PRO A 178 11.84 -2.85 6.68
C PRO A 178 12.11 -2.89 8.19
N SER A 179 13.22 -2.30 8.63
CA SER A 179 13.65 -2.20 10.03
C SER A 179 13.04 -1.03 10.79
N GLU A 180 12.37 -0.10 10.10
CA GLU A 180 11.72 1.05 10.73
C GLU A 180 10.31 0.64 11.18
N GLU A 181 10.18 0.34 12.47
CA GLU A 181 8.89 0.34 13.14
C GLU A 181 8.45 1.80 13.32
N ILE A 182 7.39 2.19 12.62
CA ILE A 182 6.71 3.46 12.91
C ILE A 182 5.86 3.21 14.15
N PRO A 183 6.14 3.88 15.30
CA PRO A 183 5.43 3.67 16.56
C PRO A 183 3.92 3.71 16.35
N GLU A 184 3.19 2.82 17.02
CA GLU A 184 1.74 3.01 17.18
C GLU A 184 1.56 4.33 17.93
N GLU A 185 0.82 5.28 17.34
CA GLU A 185 0.41 6.47 18.09
C GLU A 185 -0.33 5.95 19.31
N ALA A 186 0.15 6.34 20.51
CA ALA A 186 -0.60 6.10 21.72
C ALA A 186 -1.92 6.82 21.54
N VAL A 187 -3.02 6.07 21.55
CA VAL A 187 -4.35 6.66 21.67
C VAL A 187 -4.32 7.35 23.03
N ASP A 188 -4.26 8.67 23.05
CA ASP A 188 -4.48 9.43 24.27
C ASP A 188 -5.97 9.22 24.59
N GLU A 189 -6.25 8.28 25.49
CA GLU A 189 -7.54 8.21 26.17
C GLU A 189 -7.60 9.44 27.08
N GLU A 190 -7.93 10.60 26.50
CA GLU A 190 -8.31 11.76 27.30
C GLU A 190 -9.58 11.40 28.10
N ALA A 191 -9.41 11.48 29.43
CA ALA A 191 -10.37 11.17 30.48
C ALA A 191 -11.50 12.20 30.64
#